data_AF-A0A4Q5NXS1-F1
#
_entry.id   AF-A0A4Q5NXS1-F1
#
_cell.length_a   1.000
_cell.length_b   1.000
_cell.length_c   1.000
_cell.angle_alpha   90.00
_cell.angle_beta   90.00
_cell.angle_gamma   90.00
#
_symmetry.space_group_name_H-M   'P 1'
#
loop_
_entity.id
_entity.type
_entity.pdbx_description
1 polymer ?
#
loop_
_entity_poly.entity_id
_entity_poly.type
_entity_poly.pdbx_seq_one_letter_code
_entity_poly.pdbx_strand_id
1 'polypeptide(L)'
;MSGQKILRIRLVLSVLMGLAVAFVPLYLVVGGPSSRDLKFQRKYTRSAFKTVERMLEAHRRQHGSYPSTLKEFGYEKQDGWGRPMLYSVHNGVPLLESLGRDGVRGGIGTDADLSNQNPSPPQIHVPFWTRITDPDALQMTLAACISGLFATFLCFSGLQSQTFSPSTLPLLGFSLLLSLGIAAFGAIIITIVHVPSGH
;
A
#
# COMPACT_ATOMS: atom_id res chain seq x y z
N MET A 1 -6.43 26.59 37.53
CA MET A 1 -5.45 26.40 36.44
C MET A 1 -5.44 27.66 35.58
N SER A 2 -4.30 28.21 35.14
CA SER A 2 -4.33 29.47 34.35
C SER A 2 -4.97 29.27 32.97
N GLY A 3 -5.64 30.29 32.43
CA GLY A 3 -6.32 30.22 31.12
C GLY A 3 -5.39 29.77 29.98
N GLN A 4 -4.12 30.20 30.01
CA GLN A 4 -3.11 29.76 29.05
C GLN A 4 -2.81 28.25 29.12
N LYS A 5 -2.80 27.66 30.32
CA LYS A 5 -2.58 26.21 30.49
C LYS A 5 -3.75 25.42 29.89
N ILE A 6 -4.99 25.87 30.11
CA ILE A 6 -6.19 25.25 29.53
C ILE A 6 -6.14 25.29 28.00
N LEU A 7 -5.79 26.43 27.42
CA LEU A 7 -5.66 26.57 25.96
C LEU A 7 -4.63 25.61 25.37
N ARG A 8 -3.46 25.49 26.01
CA ARG A 8 -2.41 24.55 25.57
C ARG A 8 -2.88 23.10 25.62
N ILE A 9 -3.53 22.70 26.71
CA ILE A 9 -4.05 21.32 26.87
C ILE A 9 -5.10 21.02 25.80
N ARG A 10 -6.04 21.95 25.55
CA ARG A 10 -7.04 21.81 24.48
C ARG A 10 -6.38 21.58 23.13
N LEU A 11 -5.45 22.47 22.76
CA LEU A 11 -4.74 22.38 21.49
C LEU A 11 -4.03 21.03 21.34
N VAL A 12 -3.27 20.59 22.34
CA VAL A 12 -2.54 19.32 22.30
C VAL A 12 -3.50 18.14 22.14
N LEU A 13 -4.56 18.07 22.96
CA LEU A 13 -5.53 16.97 22.89
C LEU A 13 -6.23 16.92 21.53
N SER A 14 -6.60 18.07 20.97
CA SER A 14 -7.27 18.14 19.67
C SER A 14 -6.37 17.77 18.51
N VAL A 15 -5.09 18.15 18.56
CA VAL A 15 -4.09 17.73 17.56
C VAL A 15 -3.87 16.22 17.63
N LEU A 16 -3.69 15.66 18.82
CA LEU A 16 -3.53 14.21 19.00
C LEU A 16 -4.75 13.44 18.48
N MET A 17 -5.95 13.95 18.73
CA MET A 17 -7.19 13.35 18.22
C MET A 17 -7.25 13.36 16.69
N GLY A 18 -6.94 14.50 16.06
CA GLY A 18 -6.93 14.58 14.60
C GLY A 18 -5.86 13.69 13.96
N LEU A 19 -4.68 13.59 14.57
CA LEU A 19 -3.63 12.65 14.14
C LEU A 19 -4.10 11.20 14.25
N ALA A 20 -4.78 10.83 15.34
CA ALA A 20 -5.34 9.49 15.51
C ALA A 20 -6.40 9.17 14.44
N VAL A 21 -7.30 10.12 14.16
CA VAL A 21 -8.33 9.99 13.11
C VAL A 21 -7.70 9.87 11.72
N ALA A 22 -6.66 10.64 11.40
CA ALA A 22 -5.97 10.54 10.12
C ALA A 22 -5.17 9.23 9.98
N PHE A 23 -4.60 8.74 11.08
CA PHE A 23 -3.74 7.55 11.06
C PHE A 23 -4.50 6.27 10.67
N VAL A 24 -5.73 6.08 11.14
CA VAL A 24 -6.55 4.88 10.85
C VAL A 24 -6.74 4.65 9.34
N PRO A 25 -7.31 5.59 8.55
CA PRO A 25 -7.46 5.42 7.11
C PRO A 25 -6.12 5.36 6.39
N LEU A 26 -5.08 6.10 6.81
CA LEU A 26 -3.74 5.97 6.22
C LEU A 26 -3.16 4.55 6.40
N TYR A 27 -3.37 3.94 7.56
CA TYR A 27 -2.98 2.56 7.81
C TYR A 27 -3.75 1.58 6.91
N LEU A 28 -5.04 1.84 6.66
CA LEU A 28 -5.84 1.04 5.74
C LEU A 28 -5.43 1.20 4.28
N VAL A 29 -5.03 2.40 3.85
CA VAL A 29 -4.42 2.63 2.52
C VAL A 29 -3.18 1.76 2.35
N VAL A 30 -2.37 1.62 3.40
CA VAL A 30 -1.17 0.78 3.35
C VAL A 30 -1.49 -0.70 3.12
N GLY A 31 -2.60 -1.19 3.69
CA GLY A 31 -3.10 -2.55 3.53
C GLY A 31 -4.17 -2.74 2.44
N GLY A 32 -4.46 -1.69 1.67
CA GLY A 32 -5.66 -1.56 0.83
C GLY A 32 -5.65 -2.35 -0.49
N PRO A 33 -6.64 -2.12 -1.36
CA PRO A 33 -6.84 -2.82 -2.64
C PRO A 33 -5.61 -2.86 -3.54
N SER A 34 -4.88 -1.73 -3.66
CA SER A 34 -3.60 -1.67 -4.39
C SER A 34 -2.61 -2.74 -3.90
N SER A 35 -2.54 -3.02 -2.59
CA SER A 35 -1.69 -4.09 -2.07
C SER A 35 -2.12 -5.50 -2.48
N ARG A 36 -3.43 -5.72 -2.76
CA ARG A 36 -3.96 -6.99 -3.25
C ARG A 36 -3.67 -7.17 -4.72
N ASP A 37 -3.86 -6.15 -5.53
CA ASP A 37 -3.57 -6.19 -6.97
C ASP A 37 -2.07 -6.42 -7.18
N LEU A 38 -1.22 -5.77 -6.39
CA LEU A 38 0.22 -6.03 -6.41
C LEU A 38 0.58 -7.46 -6.02
N LYS A 39 -0.06 -8.02 -4.98
CA LYS A 39 0.12 -9.43 -4.63
C LYS A 39 -0.35 -10.34 -5.77
N PHE A 40 -1.44 -9.98 -6.44
CA PHE A 40 -1.97 -10.72 -7.59
C PHE A 40 -0.99 -10.69 -8.77
N GLN A 41 -0.52 -9.51 -9.20
CA GLN A 41 0.43 -9.40 -10.32
C GLN A 41 1.75 -10.11 -10.06
N ARG A 42 2.27 -10.02 -8.83
CA ARG A 42 3.48 -10.77 -8.44
C ARG A 42 3.23 -12.27 -8.43
N LYS A 43 2.08 -12.73 -7.91
CA LYS A 43 1.71 -14.15 -7.91
C LYS A 43 1.54 -14.66 -9.35
N TYR A 44 0.92 -13.87 -10.22
CA TYR A 44 0.77 -14.18 -11.64
C TYR A 44 2.13 -14.30 -12.32
N THR A 45 3.01 -13.31 -12.16
CA THR A 45 4.38 -13.32 -12.71
C THR A 45 5.16 -14.56 -12.26
N ARG A 46 5.13 -14.89 -10.97
CA ARG A 46 5.77 -16.11 -10.44
C ARG A 46 5.20 -17.39 -11.03
N SER A 47 3.89 -17.43 -11.24
CA SER A 47 3.23 -18.56 -11.91
C SER A 47 3.68 -18.67 -13.37
N ALA A 48 3.78 -17.52 -14.07
CA ALA A 48 4.27 -17.44 -15.43
C ALA A 48 5.71 -17.94 -15.55
N PHE A 49 6.62 -17.51 -14.67
CA PHE A 49 7.99 -18.03 -14.60
C PHE A 49 8.00 -19.55 -14.50
N LYS A 50 7.26 -20.13 -13.55
CA LYS A 50 7.17 -21.59 -13.39
C LYS A 50 6.60 -22.33 -14.60
N THR A 51 5.73 -21.70 -15.39
CA THR A 51 5.26 -22.28 -16.65
C THR A 51 6.39 -22.31 -17.67
N VAL A 52 7.05 -21.17 -17.87
CA VAL A 52 8.09 -21.02 -18.88
C VAL A 52 9.31 -21.88 -18.54
N GLU A 53 9.72 -21.96 -17.27
CA GLU A 53 10.79 -22.85 -16.81
C GLU A 53 10.54 -24.31 -17.20
N ARG A 54 9.31 -24.80 -17.00
CA ARG A 54 8.94 -26.17 -17.41
C ARG A 54 9.04 -26.39 -18.91
N MET A 55 8.68 -25.40 -19.72
CA MET A 55 8.81 -25.46 -21.18
C MET A 55 10.28 -25.44 -21.61
N LEU A 56 11.09 -24.59 -20.99
CA LEU A 56 12.53 -24.50 -21.21
C LEU A 56 13.24 -25.82 -20.85
N GLU A 57 12.89 -26.44 -19.72
CA GLU A 57 13.42 -27.74 -19.33
C GLU A 57 13.02 -28.84 -20.30
N ALA A 58 11.77 -28.88 -20.75
CA ALA A 58 11.30 -29.85 -21.74
C ALA A 58 12.08 -29.70 -23.05
N HIS A 59 12.28 -28.47 -23.52
CA HIS A 59 13.09 -28.20 -24.70
C HIS A 59 14.52 -28.68 -24.55
N ARG A 60 15.17 -28.37 -23.42
CA ARG A 60 16.53 -28.81 -23.12
C ARG A 60 16.67 -30.33 -23.10
N ARG A 61 15.67 -31.06 -22.59
CA ARG A 61 15.68 -32.53 -22.59
C ARG A 61 15.61 -33.10 -24.02
N GLN A 62 14.89 -32.43 -24.92
CA GLN A 62 14.72 -32.89 -26.30
C GLN A 62 15.90 -32.49 -27.21
N HIS A 63 16.44 -31.28 -27.06
CA HIS A 63 17.44 -30.70 -27.98
C HIS A 63 18.83 -30.56 -27.35
N GLY A 64 19.01 -30.95 -26.09
CA GLY A 64 20.27 -30.85 -25.35
C GLY A 64 20.62 -29.44 -24.85
N SER A 65 19.90 -28.41 -25.29
CA SER A 65 20.16 -27.00 -24.95
C SER A 65 18.88 -26.19 -24.75
N TYR A 66 18.99 -25.08 -24.01
CA TYR A 66 17.92 -24.09 -23.92
C TYR A 66 17.81 -23.32 -25.24
N PRO A 67 16.60 -22.89 -25.64
CA PRO A 67 16.42 -22.11 -26.86
C PRO A 67 17.09 -20.74 -26.73
N SER A 68 17.43 -20.16 -27.88
CA SER A 68 18.05 -18.83 -27.92
C SER A 68 17.06 -17.72 -27.55
N THR A 69 15.77 -17.94 -27.87
CA THR A 69 14.69 -16.98 -27.59
C THR A 69 13.40 -17.68 -27.16
N LEU A 70 12.53 -16.97 -26.42
CA LEU A 70 11.19 -17.50 -26.09
C LEU A 70 10.23 -17.53 -27.29
N LYS A 71 10.52 -16.79 -28.36
CA LYS A 71 9.69 -16.75 -29.57
C LYS A 71 9.59 -18.10 -30.26
N GLU A 72 10.59 -18.97 -30.09
CA GLU A 72 10.62 -20.33 -30.62
C GLU A 72 9.45 -21.19 -30.12
N PHE A 73 8.83 -20.83 -28.99
CA PHE A 73 7.65 -21.50 -28.47
C PHE A 73 6.32 -20.90 -28.96
N GLY A 74 6.34 -19.87 -29.81
CA GLY A 74 5.15 -19.09 -30.16
C GLY A 74 4.50 -18.43 -28.94
N TYR A 75 5.29 -18.18 -27.89
CA TYR A 75 4.80 -17.95 -26.54
C TYR A 75 5.18 -16.56 -26.07
N GLU A 76 4.27 -15.59 -26.19
CA GLU A 76 4.39 -14.25 -25.60
C GLU A 76 3.74 -14.21 -24.22
N LYS A 77 4.21 -15.05 -23.29
CA LYS A 77 3.65 -14.99 -21.94
C LYS A 77 4.08 -13.68 -21.29
N GLN A 78 3.06 -12.93 -20.89
CA GLN A 78 3.23 -11.67 -20.21
C GLN A 78 3.45 -11.90 -18.72
N ASP A 79 4.12 -10.95 -18.07
CA ASP A 79 4.14 -10.84 -16.63
C ASP A 79 2.77 -10.36 -16.09
N GLY A 80 2.67 -10.15 -14.78
CA GLY A 80 1.44 -9.63 -14.17
C GLY A 80 1.06 -8.24 -14.67
N TRP A 81 2.00 -7.46 -15.19
CA TRP A 81 1.72 -6.12 -15.70
C TRP A 81 1.39 -6.11 -17.19
N GLY A 82 1.18 -7.29 -17.81
CA GLY A 82 0.83 -7.41 -19.22
C GLY A 82 2.01 -7.19 -20.16
N ARG A 83 3.25 -7.24 -19.65
CA ARG A 83 4.46 -6.99 -20.45
C ARG A 83 5.18 -8.29 -20.81
N PRO A 84 5.83 -8.37 -21.98
CA PRO A 84 6.65 -9.52 -22.33
C PRO A 84 7.75 -9.75 -21.27
N MET A 85 7.88 -10.98 -20.80
CA MET A 85 8.99 -11.35 -19.92
C MET A 85 10.32 -11.28 -20.67
N LEU A 86 11.35 -10.79 -20.00
CA LEU A 86 12.72 -10.84 -20.51
C LEU A 86 13.29 -12.23 -20.31
N TYR A 87 14.04 -12.69 -21.29
CA TYR A 87 14.69 -13.99 -21.26
C TYR A 87 16.13 -13.87 -21.72
N SER A 88 17.02 -14.52 -20.97
CA SER A 88 18.40 -14.71 -21.36
C SER A 88 18.93 -16.03 -20.81
N VAL A 89 20.02 -16.52 -21.38
CA VAL A 89 20.72 -17.70 -20.86
C VAL A 89 22.13 -17.26 -20.47
N HIS A 90 22.49 -17.45 -19.21
CA HIS A 90 23.82 -17.15 -18.69
C HIS A 90 24.44 -18.44 -18.16
N ASN A 91 25.62 -18.82 -18.67
CA ASN A 91 26.34 -20.04 -18.28
C ASN A 91 25.46 -21.31 -18.33
N GLY A 92 24.59 -21.40 -19.33
CA GLY A 92 23.65 -22.52 -19.48
C GLY A 92 22.51 -22.53 -18.47
N VAL A 93 22.29 -21.45 -17.71
CA VAL A 93 21.15 -21.29 -16.80
C VAL A 93 20.18 -20.26 -17.38
N PRO A 94 18.89 -20.60 -17.55
CA PRO A 94 17.90 -19.66 -18.04
C PRO A 94 17.54 -18.64 -16.95
N LEU A 95 17.50 -17.38 -17.34
CA LEU A 95 17.07 -16.25 -16.52
C LEU A 95 15.82 -15.66 -17.15
N LEU A 96 14.74 -15.61 -16.36
CA LEU A 96 13.50 -14.93 -16.69
C LEU A 96 13.36 -13.73 -15.79
N GLU A 97 13.08 -12.56 -16.36
CA GLU A 97 12.92 -11.30 -15.62
C GLU A 97 11.62 -10.58 -15.99
N SER A 98 11.05 -9.88 -15.01
CA SER A 98 9.98 -8.91 -15.18
C SER A 98 10.43 -7.61 -14.54
N LEU A 99 10.28 -6.50 -15.26
CA LEU A 99 10.73 -5.16 -14.87
C LEU A 99 9.71 -4.40 -14.01
N GLY A 100 8.80 -5.11 -13.33
CA GLY A 100 7.77 -4.50 -12.52
C GLY A 100 6.77 -3.63 -13.30
N ARG A 101 6.07 -2.75 -12.56
CA ARG A 101 5.02 -1.86 -13.08
C ARG A 101 5.56 -0.73 -13.97
N ASP A 102 6.76 -0.22 -13.74
CA ASP A 102 7.33 0.90 -14.50
C ASP A 102 8.04 0.44 -15.78
N GLY A 103 8.55 -0.79 -15.80
CA GLY A 103 9.14 -1.41 -16.99
C GLY A 103 10.58 -1.02 -17.18
N VAL A 104 11.21 -0.57 -16.09
CA VAL A 104 12.58 -0.08 -16.06
C VAL A 104 13.35 -0.99 -15.11
N ARG A 105 14.61 -1.27 -15.44
CA ARG A 105 15.47 -2.08 -14.56
C ARG A 105 15.65 -1.38 -13.21
N GLY A 106 15.58 -2.17 -12.15
CA GLY A 106 15.74 -1.76 -10.77
C GLY A 106 14.41 -1.57 -10.06
N GLY A 107 14.21 -0.37 -9.52
CA GLY A 107 12.99 0.00 -8.82
C GLY A 107 12.84 -0.59 -7.41
N ILE A 108 11.79 -0.13 -6.74
CA ILE A 108 11.38 -0.60 -5.41
C ILE A 108 9.88 -0.85 -5.40
N GLY A 109 9.44 -1.70 -4.48
CA GLY A 109 8.04 -1.93 -4.30
C GLY A 109 7.39 -2.58 -5.52
N THR A 110 6.46 -1.86 -6.14
CA THR A 110 5.70 -2.29 -7.32
C THR A 110 6.53 -2.32 -8.59
N ASP A 111 7.59 -1.54 -8.59
CA ASP A 111 8.49 -1.28 -9.70
C ASP A 111 9.76 -2.12 -9.56
N ALA A 112 9.84 -2.95 -8.50
CA ALA A 112 10.99 -3.84 -8.28
C ALA A 112 11.00 -4.98 -9.29
N ASP A 113 12.17 -5.19 -9.90
CA ASP A 113 12.44 -6.34 -10.76
C ASP A 113 12.16 -7.68 -10.04
N LEU A 114 11.59 -8.62 -10.79
CA LEU A 114 11.39 -10.00 -10.37
C LEU A 114 12.16 -10.92 -11.30
N SER A 115 12.81 -11.94 -10.75
CA SER A 115 13.38 -13.01 -11.56
C SER A 115 12.95 -14.39 -11.08
N ASN A 116 13.10 -15.39 -11.94
CA ASN A 116 12.88 -16.78 -11.56
C ASN A 116 13.90 -17.27 -10.51
N GLN A 117 15.14 -16.77 -10.57
CA GLN A 117 16.19 -17.11 -9.61
C GLN A 117 16.03 -16.38 -8.27
N ASN A 118 15.49 -15.16 -8.30
CA ASN A 118 15.15 -14.39 -7.10
C ASN A 118 13.69 -13.89 -7.21
N PRO A 119 12.70 -14.72 -6.84
CA PRO A 119 11.30 -14.37 -6.99
C PRO A 119 10.79 -13.41 -5.90
N SER A 120 11.57 -13.23 -4.82
CA SER A 120 11.20 -12.38 -3.68
C SER A 120 12.34 -11.43 -3.23
N PRO A 121 12.89 -10.56 -4.11
CA PRO A 121 13.89 -9.58 -3.70
C PRO A 121 13.44 -8.71 -2.51
N PRO A 122 14.37 -8.29 -1.64
CA PRO A 122 14.05 -7.37 -0.54
C PRO A 122 13.48 -6.03 -1.04
N GLN A 123 13.81 -5.62 -2.26
CA GLN A 123 13.32 -4.40 -2.90
C GLN A 123 11.80 -4.40 -3.11
N ILE A 124 11.12 -5.56 -3.05
CA ILE A 124 9.66 -5.70 -3.23
C ILE A 124 8.85 -5.03 -2.12
N HIS A 125 9.47 -4.77 -0.96
CA HIS A 125 8.86 -4.05 0.13
C HIS A 125 8.67 -2.57 -0.24
N VAL A 126 7.41 -2.14 -0.39
CA VAL A 126 7.07 -0.74 -0.63
C VAL A 126 7.20 0.02 0.71
N PRO A 127 8.03 1.07 0.79
CA PRO A 127 8.11 1.89 1.98
C PRO A 127 6.78 2.64 2.22
N PHE A 128 6.49 2.95 3.48
CA PHE A 128 5.27 3.67 3.86
C PHE A 128 5.08 4.97 3.06
N TRP A 129 6.13 5.79 2.96
CA TRP A 129 6.10 7.08 2.27
C TRP A 129 5.72 6.94 0.80
N THR A 130 6.36 6.02 0.07
CA THR A 130 6.03 5.74 -1.33
C THR A 130 4.57 5.37 -1.51
N ARG A 131 3.98 4.64 -0.55
CA ARG A 131 2.59 4.21 -0.64
C ARG A 131 1.59 5.33 -0.41
N ILE A 132 1.84 6.22 0.55
CA ILE A 132 0.91 7.34 0.79
C ILE A 132 1.06 8.47 -0.25
N THR A 133 2.16 8.49 -1.00
CA THR A 133 2.38 9.42 -2.11
C THR A 133 2.06 8.82 -3.48
N ASP A 134 1.71 7.53 -3.58
CA ASP A 134 1.35 6.90 -4.84
C ASP A 134 0.12 7.62 -5.41
N PRO A 135 0.10 7.99 -6.71
CA PRO A 135 -1.06 8.61 -7.35
C PRO A 135 -2.38 7.88 -7.08
N ASP A 136 -2.36 6.54 -7.04
CA ASP A 136 -3.54 5.71 -6.78
C ASP A 136 -4.04 5.84 -5.33
N ALA A 137 -3.14 6.16 -4.41
CA ALA A 137 -3.41 6.34 -2.98
C ALA A 137 -3.62 7.81 -2.58
N LEU A 138 -3.36 8.75 -3.49
CA LEU A 138 -3.32 10.19 -3.18
C LEU A 138 -4.68 10.70 -2.69
N GLN A 139 -5.78 10.31 -3.37
CA GLN A 139 -7.12 10.73 -2.98
C GLN A 139 -7.50 10.24 -1.58
N MET A 140 -7.17 8.97 -1.27
CA MET A 140 -7.43 8.39 0.05
C MET A 140 -6.58 9.06 1.13
N THR A 141 -5.31 9.35 0.82
CA THR A 141 -4.39 10.07 1.70
C THR A 141 -4.88 11.48 1.99
N LEU A 142 -5.34 12.21 0.97
CA LEU A 142 -5.91 13.55 1.13
C LEU A 142 -7.18 13.52 1.98
N ALA A 143 -8.09 12.58 1.72
CA ALA A 143 -9.31 12.40 2.51
C ALA A 143 -8.98 12.15 3.99
N ALA A 144 -8.01 11.27 4.28
CA ALA A 144 -7.52 11.00 5.63
C ALA A 144 -6.98 12.27 6.32
N CYS A 145 -6.15 13.06 5.63
CA CYS A 145 -5.62 14.31 6.14
C CYS A 145 -6.73 15.34 6.45
N ILE A 146 -7.70 15.50 5.54
CA ILE A 146 -8.84 16.41 5.71
C ILE A 146 -9.70 15.98 6.90
N SER A 147 -10.00 14.68 7.03
CA SER A 147 -10.73 14.14 8.18
C SER A 147 -10.01 14.40 9.50
N GLY A 148 -8.68 14.24 9.54
CA GLY A 148 -7.87 14.55 10.72
C GLY A 148 -7.92 16.03 11.09
N LEU A 149 -7.77 16.93 10.12
CA LEU A 149 -7.88 18.38 10.34
C LEU A 149 -9.27 18.77 10.88
N PHE A 150 -10.33 18.20 10.30
CA PHE A 150 -11.70 18.45 10.74
C PHE A 150 -11.93 17.93 12.16
N ALA A 151 -11.41 16.75 12.49
CA ALA A 151 -11.47 16.19 13.85
C ALA A 151 -10.70 17.06 14.87
N THR A 152 -9.53 17.59 14.50
CA THR A 152 -8.82 18.56 15.35
C THR A 152 -9.66 19.79 15.60
N PHE A 153 -10.25 20.38 14.56
CA PHE A 153 -11.07 21.59 14.70
C PHE A 153 -12.30 21.36 15.59
N LEU A 154 -13.03 20.26 15.37
CA LEU A 154 -14.20 19.90 16.17
C LEU A 154 -13.85 19.61 17.62
N CYS A 155 -12.78 18.83 17.86
CA CYS A 155 -12.31 18.52 19.21
C CYS A 155 -11.90 19.81 19.94
N PHE A 156 -11.20 20.72 19.26
CA PHE A 156 -10.77 21.98 19.85
C PHE A 156 -11.96 22.85 20.24
N SER A 157 -12.96 22.94 19.35
CA SER A 157 -14.17 23.73 19.57
C SER A 157 -15.06 23.13 20.68
N GLY A 158 -15.15 21.81 20.76
CA GLY A 158 -15.98 21.10 21.76
C GLY A 158 -15.37 21.06 23.16
N LEU A 159 -14.04 21.08 23.30
CA LEU A 159 -13.38 21.10 24.60
C LEU A 159 -13.54 22.48 25.27
N GLN A 160 -14.60 22.71 26.03
CA GLN A 160 -14.74 23.95 26.80
C GLN A 160 -13.78 24.00 28.01
N SER A 161 -13.53 25.18 28.58
CA SER A 161 -12.63 25.33 29.74
C SER A 161 -13.19 24.70 31.01
N GLN A 162 -14.52 24.56 31.11
CA GLN A 162 -15.21 24.01 32.27
C GLN A 162 -15.09 22.48 32.40
N THR A 163 -14.63 21.79 31.36
CA THR A 163 -14.59 20.32 31.30
C THR A 163 -13.42 19.70 32.06
N PHE A 164 -12.44 20.50 32.49
CA PHE A 164 -11.23 20.05 33.20
C PHE A 164 -11.39 20.00 34.72
N SER A 165 -12.54 19.50 35.21
CA SER A 165 -12.77 19.18 36.62
C SER A 165 -12.45 17.69 36.88
N PRO A 166 -11.90 17.31 38.04
CA PRO A 166 -11.63 15.91 38.39
C PRO A 166 -12.89 15.02 38.29
N SER A 167 -14.06 15.59 38.60
CA SER A 167 -15.35 14.89 38.53
C SER A 167 -15.85 14.65 37.11
N THR A 168 -15.41 15.45 36.12
CA THR A 168 -15.87 15.36 34.72
C THR A 168 -14.85 14.70 33.79
N LEU A 169 -13.64 14.46 34.28
CA LEU A 169 -12.55 13.79 33.56
C LEU A 169 -12.90 12.41 32.95
N PRO A 170 -13.60 11.48 33.67
CA PRO A 170 -13.99 10.20 33.08
C PRO A 170 -15.02 10.37 31.96
N LEU A 171 -15.99 11.28 32.13
CA LEU A 171 -16.99 11.58 31.10
C LEU A 171 -16.34 12.21 29.86
N LEU A 172 -15.35 13.08 30.07
CA LEU A 172 -14.57 13.66 28.98
C LEU A 172 -13.80 12.58 28.21
N GLY A 173 -13.13 11.67 28.93
CA GLY A 173 -12.42 10.54 28.32
C GLY A 173 -13.35 9.66 27.47
N PHE A 174 -14.54 9.33 27.99
CA PHE A 174 -15.56 8.59 27.26
C PHE A 174 -16.04 9.34 26.01
N SER A 175 -16.33 10.65 26.12
CA SER A 175 -16.76 11.48 24.99
C SER A 175 -15.69 11.52 23.89
N LEU A 176 -14.42 11.68 24.25
CA LEU A 176 -13.30 11.68 23.30
C LEU A 176 -13.16 10.32 22.60
N LEU A 177 -13.25 9.21 23.33
CA LEU A 177 -13.20 7.86 22.77
C LEU A 177 -14.38 7.61 21.82
N LEU A 178 -15.59 8.03 22.20
CA LEU A 178 -16.78 7.91 21.36
C LEU A 178 -16.63 8.72 20.07
N SER A 179 -16.18 9.98 20.17
CA SER A 179 -15.90 10.82 19.00
C SER A 179 -14.84 10.22 18.09
N LEU A 180 -13.76 9.66 18.64
CA LEU A 180 -12.73 8.96 17.87
C LEU A 180 -13.33 7.76 17.13
N GLY A 181 -14.14 6.95 17.81
CA GLY A 181 -14.80 5.78 17.22
C GLY A 181 -15.72 6.16 16.05
N ILE A 182 -16.57 7.18 16.24
CA ILE A 182 -17.48 7.68 15.20
C ILE A 182 -16.69 8.25 14.01
N ALA A 183 -15.67 9.07 14.27
CA ALA A 183 -14.86 9.67 13.22
C ALA A 183 -14.07 8.62 12.42
N ALA A 184 -13.46 7.65 13.10
CA ALA A 184 -12.75 6.54 12.46
C ALA A 184 -13.70 5.69 11.62
N PHE A 185 -14.89 5.36 12.15
CA PHE A 185 -15.90 4.61 11.42
C PHE A 185 -16.40 5.34 10.17
N GLY A 186 -16.68 6.65 10.28
CA GLY A 186 -17.06 7.48 9.14
C GLY A 186 -15.95 7.54 8.08
N ALA A 187 -14.70 7.73 8.50
CA ALA A 187 -13.55 7.72 7.60
C ALA A 187 -13.41 6.37 6.87
N ILE A 188 -13.62 5.24 7.56
CA ILE A 188 -13.59 3.89 6.96
C ILE A 188 -14.68 3.75 5.89
N ILE A 189 -15.92 4.17 6.18
CA ILE A 189 -17.02 4.10 5.20
C ILE A 189 -16.70 4.94 3.96
N ILE A 190 -16.27 6.19 4.15
CA ILE A 190 -15.89 7.08 3.04
C ILE A 190 -14.79 6.44 2.21
N THR A 191 -13.78 5.88 2.88
CA THR A 191 -12.66 5.17 2.26
C THR A 191 -13.15 4.00 1.40
N ILE A 192 -14.05 3.15 1.92
CA ILE A 192 -14.61 2.00 1.19
C ILE A 192 -15.42 2.46 -0.03
N VAL A 193 -16.27 3.48 0.13
CA VAL A 193 -17.15 3.99 -0.94
C VAL A 193 -16.35 4.68 -2.04
N HIS A 194 -15.23 5.33 -1.70
CA HIS A 194 -14.37 6.03 -2.65
C HIS A 194 -13.23 5.17 -3.21
N VAL A 195 -13.12 3.89 -2.85
CA VAL A 195 -12.22 3.00 -3.61
C VAL A 195 -12.79 2.92 -5.03
N PRO A 196 -12.11 3.45 -6.06
CA PRO A 196 -12.58 3.30 -7.42
C PRO A 196 -12.69 1.80 -7.70
N SER A 197 -13.90 1.36 -8.08
CA SER A 197 -14.08 0.03 -8.66
C SER A 197 -13.26 0.03 -9.94
N GLY A 198 -12.06 -0.54 -9.89
CA GLY A 198 -11.14 -0.68 -11.02
C GLY A 198 -11.70 -1.61 -12.09
N HIS A 199 -12.76 -1.16 -12.74
CA HIS A 199 -13.16 -1.61 -14.07
C HIS A 199 -12.29 -0.92 -15.12
#